data_AF-A0A383BJN5-F1
#
_entry.id   AF-A0A383BJN5-F1
#
_cell.length_a   1.000
_cell.length_b   1.000
_cell.length_c   1.000
_cell.angle_alpha   90.00
_cell.angle_beta   90.00
_cell.angle_gamma   90.00
#
_symmetry.space_group_name_H-M   'P 1'
#
loop_
_entity.id
_entity.type
_entity.pdbx_description
1 polymer ?
#
loop_
_entity_poly.entity_id
_entity_poly.type
_entity_poly.pdbx_seq_one_letter_code
_entity_poly.pdbx_strand_id
1 'polypeptide(L)'
;MDKRLELPKLLDMASFREVCRSFSELYGIGIHVLDQRGKNIADVRASTGDHCGYLFGVHSTKVMCTRLVNHIKTLELSDTGDTVSVSCFSGLRYRIFPVLHEGSILG
;
A
#
# COMPACT_ATOMS: atom_id res chain seq x y z
N MET A 1 27.15 5.72 14.26
CA MET A 1 26.93 5.70 12.80
C MET A 1 25.65 4.91 12.58
N ASP A 2 24.51 5.58 12.44
CA ASP A 2 23.22 4.91 12.28
C ASP A 2 22.80 4.98 10.82
N LYS A 3 23.07 3.90 10.07
CA LYS A 3 22.63 3.81 8.68
C LYS A 3 21.16 3.43 8.73
N ARG A 4 20.28 4.42 8.51
CA ARG A 4 18.83 4.22 8.45
C ARG A 4 18.52 3.02 7.55
N LEU A 5 18.01 1.96 8.16
CA LEU A 5 17.64 0.74 7.45
C LEU A 5 16.55 1.07 6.42
N GLU A 6 16.59 0.40 5.28
CA GLU A 6 15.60 0.56 4.21
C GLU A 6 14.96 -0.79 3.98
N LEU A 7 13.63 -0.84 3.95
CA LEU A 7 12.87 -2.08 3.76
C LEU A 7 13.38 -2.90 2.55
N PRO A 8 13.66 -2.32 1.36
CA PRO A 8 14.16 -3.08 0.21
C PRO A 8 15.56 -3.68 0.38
N LYS A 9 16.35 -3.20 1.34
CA LYS A 9 17.69 -3.74 1.62
C LYS A 9 17.64 -4.94 2.58
N LEU A 10 16.52 -5.12 3.27
CA LEU A 10 16.27 -6.24 4.19
C LEU A 10 15.59 -7.43 3.50
N LEU A 11 15.08 -7.23 2.29
CA LEU A 11 14.25 -8.19 1.58
C LEU A 11 14.94 -8.66 0.30
N ASP A 12 14.82 -9.96 0.01
CA ASP A 12 14.96 -10.42 -1.37
C ASP A 12 13.73 -9.93 -2.16
N MET A 13 13.93 -8.91 -3.00
CA MET A 13 12.83 -8.20 -3.65
C MET A 13 12.04 -9.07 -4.63
N ALA A 14 12.65 -10.11 -5.20
CA ALA A 14 11.96 -11.04 -6.09
C ALA A 14 10.98 -11.91 -5.29
N SER A 15 11.48 -12.57 -4.24
CA SER A 15 10.67 -13.41 -3.35
C SER A 15 9.58 -12.62 -2.65
N PHE A 16 9.89 -11.41 -2.18
CA PHE A 16 8.89 -10.55 -1.52
C PHE A 16 7.70 -10.21 -2.43
N ARG A 17 7.97 -9.85 -3.69
CA ARG A 17 6.91 -9.56 -4.66
C ARG A 17 6.07 -10.80 -4.97
N GLU A 18 6.70 -11.97 -4.99
CA GLU A 18 6.00 -13.23 -5.21
C GLU A 18 5.09 -13.60 -4.04
N VAL A 19 5.52 -13.34 -2.80
CA VAL A 19 4.67 -13.47 -1.61
C VAL A 19 3.47 -12.52 -1.71
N CYS A 20 3.68 -11.25 -2.09
CA CYS A 20 2.58 -10.30 -2.27
C CYS A 20 1.59 -10.77 -3.35
N ARG A 21 2.10 -11.32 -4.46
CA ARG A 21 1.27 -11.88 -5.54
C ARG A 21 0.44 -13.06 -5.04
N SER A 22 1.09 -14.04 -4.42
CA SER A 22 0.44 -15.24 -3.88
C SER A 22 -0.65 -14.88 -2.85
N PHE A 23 -0.39 -13.91 -1.98
CA PHE A 23 -1.36 -13.44 -1.01
C PHE A 23 -2.56 -12.76 -1.67
N SER A 24 -2.31 -11.90 -2.67
CA SER A 24 -3.37 -11.26 -3.46
C SER A 24 -4.23 -12.28 -4.21
N GLU A 25 -3.62 -13.32 -4.77
CA GLU A 25 -4.32 -14.39 -5.49
C GLU A 25 -5.18 -15.23 -4.54
N LEU A 26 -4.64 -15.59 -3.37
CA LEU A 26 -5.32 -16.41 -2.38
C LEU A 26 -6.52 -15.71 -1.73
N TYR A 27 -6.37 -14.42 -1.40
CA TYR A 27 -7.38 -13.67 -0.65
C TYR A 27 -8.18 -12.68 -1.49
N GLY A 28 -7.82 -12.49 -2.77
CA GLY A 28 -8.50 -11.55 -3.68
C GLY A 28 -8.33 -10.07 -3.29
N ILE A 29 -7.33 -9.74 -2.46
CA ILE A 29 -7.08 -8.36 -2.00
C ILE A 29 -5.88 -7.75 -2.72
N GLY A 30 -5.98 -6.46 -3.04
CA GLY A 30 -4.86 -5.73 -3.63
C GLY A 30 -3.84 -5.36 -2.56
N ILE A 31 -2.56 -5.44 -2.90
CA ILE A 31 -1.46 -5.15 -1.99
C ILE A 31 -0.61 -4.03 -2.59
N HIS A 32 -0.38 -3.00 -1.79
CA HIS A 32 0.48 -1.89 -2.15
C HIS A 32 1.46 -1.65 -1.00
N VAL A 33 2.76 -1.80 -1.27
CA VAL A 33 3.81 -1.63 -0.27
C VAL A 33 4.68 -0.46 -0.69
N LEU A 34 4.77 0.52 0.21
CA LEU A 34 5.64 1.67 0.06
C LEU A 34 6.87 1.48 0.95
N ASP A 35 8.01 2.05 0.57
CA ASP A 35 9.09 2.28 1.52
C ASP A 35 8.89 3.60 2.26
N GLN A 36 9.73 3.86 3.25
CA GLN A 36 9.81 5.11 4.00
C GLN A 36 10.00 6.40 3.17
N ARG A 37 10.31 6.29 1.86
CA ARG A 37 10.42 7.41 0.92
C ARG A 37 9.18 7.53 0.02
N GLY A 38 8.15 6.72 0.26
CA GLY A 38 6.95 6.63 -0.56
C GLY A 38 7.17 5.94 -1.90
N LYS A 39 8.32 5.27 -2.10
CA LYS A 39 8.56 4.49 -3.31
C LYS A 39 7.79 3.19 -3.22
N ASN A 40 7.08 2.85 -4.28
CA ASN A 40 6.39 1.59 -4.40
C ASN A 40 7.39 0.44 -4.63
N ILE A 41 7.35 -0.57 -3.76
CA ILE A 41 8.24 -1.73 -3.81
C ILE A 41 7.51 -3.02 -4.18
N ALA A 42 6.20 -3.07 -3.96
CA ALA A 42 5.28 -4.10 -4.46
C ALA A 42 3.89 -3.49 -4.73
N ASP A 43 3.34 -3.78 -5.92
CA ASP A 43 2.03 -3.34 -6.35
C ASP A 43 1.31 -4.51 -7.01
N VAL A 44 0.32 -5.06 -6.31
CA VAL A 44 -0.48 -6.18 -6.80
C VAL A 44 -1.92 -5.75 -6.80
N ARG A 45 -2.55 -5.80 -7.97
CA ARG A 45 -3.96 -5.47 -8.11
C ARG A 45 -4.80 -6.63 -7.59
N ALA A 46 -5.84 -6.28 -6.83
CA ALA A 46 -6.89 -7.22 -6.46
C ALA A 46 -7.56 -7.82 -7.70
N SER A 47 -8.22 -8.97 -7.53
CA SER A 47 -9.17 -9.48 -8.54
C SER A 47 -10.34 -8.51 -8.78
N THR A 48 -10.67 -7.65 -7.81
CA THR A 48 -11.60 -6.52 -7.96
C THR A 48 -10.99 -5.31 -8.70
N GLY A 49 -9.79 -5.45 -9.26
CA GLY A 49 -9.07 -4.38 -9.98
C GLY A 49 -9.87 -3.75 -11.12
N ASP A 50 -10.77 -4.52 -11.74
CA ASP A 50 -11.65 -4.03 -12.81
C ASP A 50 -12.62 -2.95 -12.32
N HIS A 51 -13.11 -3.04 -11.08
CA HIS A 51 -13.99 -2.03 -10.50
C HIS A 51 -13.26 -0.69 -10.28
N CYS A 52 -12.08 -0.74 -9.65
CA CYS A 52 -11.25 0.45 -9.47
C CYS A 52 -10.78 1.02 -10.82
N GLY A 53 -10.44 0.16 -11.78
CA GLY A 53 -10.06 0.54 -13.14
C GLY A 53 -11.19 1.26 -13.88
N TYR A 54 -12.41 0.73 -13.79
CA TYR A 54 -13.61 1.36 -14.35
C TYR A 54 -13.85 2.75 -13.76
N LEU A 55 -13.82 2.88 -12.43
CA LEU A 55 -13.96 4.18 -11.76
C LEU A 55 -12.85 5.15 -12.17
N PHE A 56 -11.62 4.68 -12.37
CA PHE A 56 -10.52 5.53 -12.82
C PHE A 56 -10.66 5.98 -14.29
N GLY A 57 -11.48 5.30 -15.09
CA GLY A 57 -11.74 5.63 -16.49
C GLY A 57 -12.67 6.83 -16.69
N VAL A 58 -13.52 7.14 -15.71
CA VAL A 58 -14.45 8.28 -15.77
C VAL A 58 -13.81 9.51 -15.13
N HIS A 59 -13.86 10.68 -15.79
CA HIS A 59 -13.09 11.86 -15.36
C HIS A 59 -13.38 12.28 -13.91
N SER A 60 -14.65 12.39 -13.51
CA SER A 60 -15.02 12.87 -12.18
C SER A 60 -14.49 11.95 -11.07
N THR A 61 -14.64 10.64 -11.25
CA THR A 61 -14.15 9.61 -10.32
C THR A 61 -12.64 9.45 -10.37
N LYS A 62 -11.98 9.67 -11.52
CA LYS A 62 -10.51 9.72 -11.61
C LYS A 62 -9.90 10.78 -10.69
N VAL A 63 -10.51 11.97 -10.63
CA VAL A 63 -10.08 13.04 -9.72
C VAL A 63 -10.22 12.57 -8.27
N MET A 64 -11.34 11.92 -7.92
CA MET A 64 -11.58 11.38 -6.58
C MET A 64 -10.59 10.27 -6.20
N CYS A 65 -10.34 9.32 -7.10
CA CYS A 65 -9.34 8.26 -6.90
C CYS A 65 -7.94 8.86 -6.66
N THR A 66 -7.53 9.81 -7.51
CA THR A 66 -6.22 10.46 -7.40
C THR A 66 -6.07 11.19 -6.07
N ARG A 67 -7.10 11.96 -5.68
CA ARG A 67 -7.13 12.66 -4.39
C ARG A 67 -7.03 11.69 -3.22
N LEU A 68 -7.77 10.59 -3.25
CA LEU A 68 -7.78 9.59 -2.19
C LEU A 68 -6.42 8.90 -2.05
N VAL A 69 -5.82 8.45 -3.15
CA VAL A 69 -4.51 7.79 -3.14
C VAL A 69 -3.42 8.75 -2.67
N ASN A 70 -3.46 10.02 -3.09
CA ASN A 70 -2.52 11.02 -2.62
C ASN A 70 -2.66 11.27 -1.12
N HIS A 71 -3.90 11.34 -0.61
CA HIS A 71 -4.14 11.45 0.83
C HIS A 71 -3.58 10.24 1.61
N ILE A 72 -3.79 9.02 1.11
CA ILE A 72 -3.26 7.79 1.72
C ILE A 72 -1.73 7.84 1.82
N LYS A 73 -1.05 8.31 0.77
CA LYS A 73 0.42 8.42 0.74
C LYS A 73 1.00 9.46 1.70
N THR A 74 0.17 10.38 2.21
CA THR A 74 0.57 11.42 3.16
C THR A 74 0.14 11.14 4.59
N LEU A 75 -0.43 9.96 4.87
CA LEU A 75 -0.82 9.60 6.22
C LEU A 75 0.41 9.41 7.09
N GLU A 76 0.41 10.05 8.26
CA GLU A 76 1.38 9.76 9.30
C GLU A 76 0.97 8.46 9.98
N LEU A 77 1.88 7.49 9.96
CA LEU A 77 1.69 6.19 10.63
C LEU A 77 2.38 6.22 11.98
N SER A 78 1.78 5.53 12.95
CA SER A 78 2.33 5.39 14.28
C SER A 78 3.39 4.28 14.34
N ASP A 79 4.41 4.47 15.17
CA ASP A 79 5.42 3.44 15.48
C ASP A 79 4.89 2.34 16.41
N THR A 80 3.66 2.48 16.91
CA THR A 80 2.93 1.50 17.73
C THR A 80 2.40 0.30 16.95
N GLY A 81 2.37 0.36 15.62
CA GLY A 81 1.84 -0.71 14.77
C GLY A 81 0.35 -0.59 14.47
N ASP A 82 -0.28 0.52 14.85
CA ASP A 82 -1.73 0.71 14.70
C ASP A 82 -2.16 0.72 13.23
N THR A 83 -3.27 0.02 12.97
CA THR A 83 -3.86 -0.06 11.63
C THR A 83 -4.71 1.17 11.33
N VAL A 84 -4.40 1.86 10.24
CA VAL A 84 -5.22 2.97 9.74
C VAL A 84 -6.20 2.46 8.70
N SER A 85 -7.44 2.93 8.78
CA SER A 85 -8.52 2.56 7.84
C SER A 85 -9.02 3.78 7.10
N VAL A 86 -9.02 3.73 5.77
CA VAL A 86 -9.51 4.83 4.93
C VAL A 86 -10.60 4.31 4.01
N SER A 87 -11.80 4.90 4.12
CA SER A 87 -12.93 4.56 3.24
C SER A 87 -12.75 5.17 1.86
N CYS A 88 -13.04 4.38 0.83
CA CYS A 88 -13.16 4.85 -0.55
C CYS A 88 -14.59 5.37 -0.80
N PHE A 89 -14.72 6.36 -1.68
CA PHE A 89 -16.02 6.87 -2.12
C PHE A 89 -16.89 5.81 -2.81
N SER A 90 -16.28 4.72 -3.30
CA SER A 90 -16.98 3.59 -3.93
C SER A 90 -17.54 2.57 -2.93
N GLY A 91 -17.39 2.79 -1.62
CA GLY A 91 -17.79 1.85 -0.57
C GLY A 91 -16.73 0.80 -0.21
N LEU A 92 -15.61 0.75 -0.93
CA LEU A 92 -14.43 -0.05 -0.55
C LEU A 92 -13.64 0.61 0.58
N ARG A 93 -12.61 -0.06 1.09
CA ARG A 93 -11.74 0.46 2.16
C ARG A 93 -10.29 0.03 1.97
N TYR A 94 -9.38 0.95 2.27
CA TYR A 94 -7.96 0.68 2.44
C TYR A 94 -7.68 0.37 3.91
N ARG A 95 -6.93 -0.70 4.16
CA ARG A 95 -6.34 -1.02 5.46
C ARG A 95 -4.83 -0.85 5.33
N ILE A 96 -4.26 0.00 6.17
CA ILE A 96 -2.88 0.45 6.07
C ILE A 96 -2.18 0.06 7.36
N PHE A 97 -1.04 -0.60 7.23
CA PHE A 97 -0.26 -1.14 8.33
C PHE A 97 1.17 -0.62 8.17
N PRO A 98 1.79 -0.05 9.22
CA PRO A 98 3.21 0.27 9.17
C PRO A 98 4.03 -1.02 9.24
N VAL A 99 5.09 -1.10 8.44
CA VAL A 99 6.11 -2.13 8.53
C VAL A 99 7.19 -1.65 9.49
N LEU A 100 7.22 -2.25 10.68
CA LEU A 100 8.11 -1.86 11.77
C LEU A 100 9.33 -2.77 11.88
N HIS A 101 10.47 -2.19 12.22
CA HIS A 101 11.67 -2.92 12.63
C HIS A 101 12.37 -2.16 13.75
N GLU A 102 12.55 -2.81 14.90
CA GLU A 102 13.19 -2.21 16.10
C GLU A 102 12.60 -0.82 16.47
N GLY A 103 11.28 -0.67 16.35
CA GLY A 103 10.58 0.60 16.63
C GLY A 103 10.68 1.65 15.52
N SER A 104 11.36 1.36 14.41
CA SER A 104 11.42 2.24 13.24
C SER A 104 10.45 1.81 12.15
N ILE A 105 9.68 2.76 11.60
CA ILE A 105 8.86 2.54 10.40
C ILE A 105 9.77 2.48 9.17
N LEU A 106 9.70 1.37 8.45
CA LEU A 106 10.47 1.14 7.22
C LEU A 106 9.62 1.24 5.94
N GLY A 107 8.29 1.15 6.06
CA GLY A 107 7.33 1.17 4.97
C GLY A 107 5.89 1.18 5.45
#